data_AF-A0A0E0LSM0-F1
#
_entry.id   AF-A0A0E0LSM0-F1
#
_cell.length_a   1.000
_cell.length_b   1.000
_cell.length_c   1.000
_cell.angle_alpha   90.00
_cell.angle_beta   90.00
_cell.angle_gamma   90.00
#
_symmetry.space_group_name_H-M   'P 1'
#
loop_
_entity.id
_entity.type
_entity.pdbx_description
1 polymer ?
#
loop_
_entity_poly.entity_id
_entity_poly.type
_entity_poly.pdbx_seq_one_letter_code
_entity_poly.pdbx_strand_id
1 'polypeptide(L)'
;MDLDPNDATLFSNRSLCWLRMGDGQKAFLDALELREMRPNWPKACYRLGAALMTLKDYESACEALFDGFKLDPDNAEIERALRTGILTVALAS
;
A
#
# COMPACT_ATOMS: atom_id res chain seq x y z
N MET A 1 4.34 24.79 -14.61
CA MET A 1 3.95 23.97 -13.45
C MET A 1 5.08 23.00 -13.24
N ASP A 2 6.00 23.37 -12.37
CA ASP A 2 7.11 22.51 -11.99
C ASP A 2 6.53 21.42 -11.09
N LEU A 3 6.44 20.20 -11.63
CA LEU A 3 6.10 19.03 -10.85
C LEU A 3 7.33 18.73 -10.00
N ASP A 4 7.25 18.95 -8.69
CA ASP A 4 8.29 18.54 -7.78
C ASP A 4 8.45 17.01 -7.91
N PRO A 5 9.60 16.52 -8.40
CA PRO A 5 9.81 15.08 -8.61
C PRO A 5 9.78 14.29 -7.29
N ASN A 6 9.73 14.97 -6.13
CA ASN A 6 9.57 14.37 -4.80
C ASN A 6 8.14 14.50 -4.23
N ASP A 7 7.12 14.79 -5.07
CA ASP A 7 5.75 14.84 -4.58
C ASP A 7 5.24 13.42 -4.27
N ALA A 8 5.38 13.02 -3.01
CA ALA A 8 4.80 11.80 -2.45
C ALA A 8 3.29 11.64 -2.77
N THR A 9 2.57 12.75 -2.95
CA THR A 9 1.16 12.73 -3.36
C THR A 9 0.98 12.23 -4.79
N LEU A 10 1.88 12.60 -5.71
CA LEU A 10 1.88 12.14 -7.10
C LEU A 10 2.04 10.62 -7.17
N PHE A 11 3.06 10.07 -6.50
CA PHE A 11 3.28 8.62 -6.45
C PHE A 11 2.10 7.90 -5.78
N SER A 12 1.53 8.46 -4.71
CA SER A 12 0.34 7.90 -4.06
C SER A 12 -0.89 7.85 -4.98
N ASN A 13 -1.09 8.89 -5.78
CA ASN A 13 -2.20 8.98 -6.72
C ASN A 13 -1.98 8.07 -7.93
N ARG A 14 -0.75 8.02 -8.46
CA ARG A 14 -0.41 7.15 -9.59
C ARG A 14 -0.49 5.67 -9.24
N SER A 15 0.03 5.29 -8.06
CA SER A 15 -0.17 3.94 -7.49
C SER A 15 -1.65 3.57 -7.40
N LEU A 16 -2.50 4.47 -6.90
CA LEU A 16 -3.95 4.24 -6.86
C LEU A 16 -4.56 4.04 -8.25
N CYS A 17 -4.14 4.80 -9.25
CA CYS A 17 -4.60 4.62 -10.63
C CYS A 17 -4.20 3.24 -11.16
N TRP A 18 -2.97 2.79 -10.94
CA TRP A 18 -2.51 1.45 -11.32
C TRP A 18 -3.30 0.34 -10.63
N LEU A 19 -3.58 0.47 -9.32
CA LEU A 19 -4.46 -0.46 -8.60
C LEU A 19 -5.84 -0.57 -9.24
N ARG A 20 -6.45 0.56 -9.61
CA ARG A 20 -7.76 0.57 -10.28
C ARG A 20 -7.72 -0.03 -11.69
N MET A 21 -6.57 -0.01 -12.34
CA MET A 21 -6.33 -0.67 -13.62
C MET A 21 -5.95 -2.16 -13.47
N GLY A 22 -5.79 -2.66 -12.23
CA GLY A 22 -5.35 -4.03 -11.96
C GLY A 22 -3.84 -4.26 -12.18
N ASP A 23 -3.06 -3.22 -12.45
CA ASP A 23 -1.61 -3.32 -12.65
C ASP A 23 -0.90 -3.23 -11.30
N GLY A 24 -0.89 -4.35 -10.58
CA GLY A 24 -0.25 -4.45 -9.25
C GLY A 24 1.24 -4.14 -9.28
N GLN A 25 1.94 -4.45 -10.38
CA GLN A 25 3.39 -4.26 -10.47
C GLN A 25 3.75 -2.77 -10.54
N LYS A 26 3.06 -1.99 -11.39
CA LYS A 26 3.28 -0.54 -11.44
C LYS A 26 2.81 0.14 -10.15
N ALA A 27 1.71 -0.33 -9.57
CA ALA A 27 1.23 0.17 -8.28
C ALA A 27 2.27 -0.03 -7.17
N PHE A 28 2.95 -1.18 -7.18
CA PHE A 28 3.98 -1.54 -6.21
C PHE A 28 5.22 -0.65 -6.34
N LEU A 29 5.72 -0.44 -7.56
CA LEU A 29 6.88 0.44 -7.78
C LEU A 29 6.62 1.87 -7.30
N ASP A 30 5.44 2.42 -7.60
CA ASP A 30 5.05 3.75 -7.11
C ASP A 30 4.87 3.79 -5.58
N ALA A 31 4.36 2.71 -5.00
CA ALA A 31 4.17 2.61 -3.55
C ALA A 31 5.49 2.43 -2.78
N LEU A 32 6.50 1.76 -3.38
CA LEU A 32 7.84 1.65 -2.82
C LEU A 32 8.54 3.00 -2.77
N GLU A 33 8.56 3.73 -3.89
CA GLU A 33 9.15 5.08 -3.91
C GLU A 33 8.48 5.97 -2.87
N LEU A 34 7.14 5.90 -2.78
CA LEU A 34 6.35 6.59 -1.76
C LEU A 34 6.76 6.21 -0.33
N ARG A 35 7.03 4.93 -0.08
CA ARG A 35 7.45 4.40 1.23
C ARG A 35 8.84 4.89 1.61
N GLU A 36 9.76 4.97 0.65
CA GLU A 36 11.11 5.52 0.85
C GLU A 36 11.08 7.03 1.13
N MET A 37 10.29 7.79 0.38
CA MET A 37 10.12 9.23 0.61
C MET A 37 9.45 9.55 1.95
N ARG A 38 8.47 8.74 2.38
CA ARG A 38 7.67 8.98 3.59
C ARG A 38 7.45 7.69 4.40
N PRO A 39 8.47 7.21 5.14
CA PRO A 39 8.39 5.96 5.89
C PRO A 39 7.39 6.00 7.05
N ASN A 40 7.02 7.18 7.54
CA ASN A 40 6.06 7.33 8.64
C ASN A 40 4.68 7.79 8.17
N TRP A 41 4.35 7.63 6.89
CA TRP A 41 3.03 7.97 6.36
C TRP A 41 2.14 6.73 6.22
N PRO A 42 1.05 6.58 7.01
CA PRO A 42 0.16 5.42 6.93
C PRO A 42 -0.37 5.14 5.51
N LYS A 43 -0.60 6.18 4.71
CA LYS A 43 -1.07 6.05 3.33
C LYS A 43 -0.02 5.37 2.43
N ALA A 44 1.27 5.54 2.70
CA ALA A 44 2.34 4.85 1.97
C ALA A 44 2.27 3.35 2.22
N CYS A 45 2.14 2.94 3.49
CA CYS A 45 1.93 1.55 3.91
C CYS A 45 0.71 0.94 3.22
N TYR A 46 -0.41 1.67 3.22
CA TYR A 46 -1.65 1.21 2.61
C TYR A 46 -1.49 0.98 1.11
N ARG A 47 -0.86 1.90 0.38
CA ARG A 47 -0.63 1.74 -1.07
C ARG A 47 0.26 0.54 -1.36
N LEU A 48 1.31 0.33 -0.57
CA LEU A 48 2.21 -0.80 -0.71
C LEU A 48 1.48 -2.12 -0.45
N GLY A 49 0.75 -2.21 0.66
CA GLY A 49 -0.07 -3.36 1.00
C GLY A 49 -1.12 -3.70 -0.05
N ALA A 50 -1.84 -2.69 -0.57
CA ALA A 50 -2.84 -2.90 -1.61
C ALA A 50 -2.22 -3.38 -2.94
N ALA A 51 -1.02 -2.91 -3.28
CA ALA A 51 -0.30 -3.38 -4.46
C ALA A 51 0.13 -4.84 -4.30
N LEU A 52 0.69 -5.20 -3.14
CA LEU A 52 1.07 -6.58 -2.81
C LEU A 52 -0.13 -7.53 -2.78
N MET A 53 -1.28 -7.09 -2.24
CA MET A 53 -2.55 -7.85 -2.33
C MET A 53 -2.95 -8.12 -3.79
N THR A 54 -2.77 -7.14 -4.68
CA THR A 54 -3.06 -7.29 -6.12
C THR A 54 -2.09 -8.28 -6.78
N LEU A 55 -0.83 -8.28 -6.34
CA LEU A 55 0.21 -9.22 -6.77
C LEU A 55 0.08 -10.61 -6.12
N LYS A 56 -0.87 -10.79 -5.20
CA LYS A 56 -1.09 -12.01 -4.40
C LYS A 56 0.07 -12.36 -3.46
N ASP A 57 0.93 -11.40 -3.18
CA ASP A 57 1.94 -11.50 -2.14
C ASP A 57 1.31 -11.10 -0.79
N TYR A 58 0.50 -12.00 -0.26
CA TYR A 58 -0.37 -11.70 0.88
C TYR A 58 0.40 -11.55 2.19
N GLU A 59 1.54 -12.24 2.34
CA GLU A 59 2.38 -12.14 3.54
C GLU A 59 3.01 -10.75 3.63
N SER A 60 3.74 -10.32 2.58
CA SER A 60 4.32 -8.98 2.55
C SER A 60 3.26 -7.88 2.55
N ALA A 61 2.07 -8.13 1.98
CA ALA A 61 0.95 -7.20 2.09
C ALA A 61 0.52 -6.98 3.55
N CYS A 62 0.41 -8.06 4.34
CA CYS A 62 0.04 -7.97 5.74
C CYS A 62 1.10 -7.23 6.57
N GLU A 63 2.38 -7.47 6.31
CA GLU A 63 3.48 -6.75 6.97
C GLU A 63 3.40 -5.24 6.71
N ALA A 64 3.26 -4.85 5.43
CA ALA A 64 3.13 -3.44 5.06
C ALA A 64 1.89 -2.80 5.70
N LEU A 65 0.74 -3.47 5.67
CA LEU A 65 -0.50 -2.97 6.28
C LEU A 65 -0.40 -2.89 7.81
N PHE A 66 0.27 -3.84 8.45
CA PHE A 66 0.49 -3.83 9.89
C PHE A 66 1.39 -2.66 10.31
N ASP A 67 2.42 -2.32 9.54
CA ASP A 67 3.20 -1.11 9.76
C ASP A 67 2.36 0.17 9.61
N GLY A 68 1.45 0.20 8.62
CA GLY A 68 0.48 1.28 8.48
C GLY A 68 -0.44 1.41 9.70
N PHE A 69 -0.91 0.28 10.22
CA PHE A 69 -1.78 0.23 11.38
C PHE A 69 -1.09 0.70 12.65
N LYS A 70 0.21 0.38 12.84
CA LYS A 70 1.00 0.91 13.97
C LYS A 70 1.11 2.44 13.93
N LEU A 71 1.18 3.03 12.74
CA LEU A 71 1.32 4.47 12.56
C LEU A 71 -0.02 5.22 12.76
N ASP A 72 -1.13 4.59 12.39
CA ASP A 72 -2.49 5.16 12.53
C ASP A 72 -3.50 4.03 12.82
N PRO A 73 -3.66 3.64 14.10
CA PRO A 73 -4.54 2.54 14.50
C PRO A 73 -6.02 2.81 14.28
N ASP A 74 -6.42 4.09 14.21
CA ASP A 74 -7.82 4.50 14.01
C ASP A 74 -8.23 4.51 12.52
N ASN A 75 -7.28 4.17 11.62
CA ASN A 75 -7.52 4.12 10.19
C ASN A 75 -8.32 2.88 9.77
N ALA A 76 -9.64 3.04 9.67
CA ALA A 76 -10.55 1.96 9.28
C ALA A 76 -10.23 1.32 7.90
N GLU A 77 -9.63 2.06 6.96
CA GLU A 77 -9.24 1.51 5.65
C GLU A 77 -8.06 0.52 5.80
N ILE A 78 -7.05 0.89 6.59
CA ILE A 78 -5.89 0.04 6.86
C ILE A 78 -6.31 -1.16 7.69
N GLU A 79 -7.11 -0.97 8.74
CA GLU A 79 -7.59 -2.06 9.58
C GLU A 79 -8.36 -3.10 8.75
N ARG A 80 -9.30 -2.66 7.91
CA ARG A 80 -10.07 -3.54 7.04
C ARG A 80 -9.18 -4.28 6.03
N ALA A 81 -8.23 -3.57 5.42
CA ALA A 81 -7.29 -4.18 4.48
C ALA A 81 -6.43 -5.25 5.16
N LEU A 82 -5.89 -4.95 6.36
CA LEU A 82 -5.08 -5.89 7.14
C LEU A 82 -5.87 -7.15 7.51
N ARG A 83 -7.10 -6.98 8.03
CA ARG A 83 -8.00 -8.10 8.34
C ARG A 83 -8.27 -8.96 7.11
N THR A 84 -8.48 -8.33 5.94
CA THR A 84 -8.70 -9.03 4.68
C THR A 84 -7.47 -9.84 4.27
N GLY A 85 -6.27 -9.24 4.37
CA GLY A 85 -5.00 -9.91 4.09
C GLY A 85 -4.79 -11.14 4.97
N ILE A 86 -4.94 -10.99 6.29
CA ILE A 86 -4.78 -12.08 7.26
C ILE A 86 -5.74 -13.24 6.97
N LEU A 87 -7.00 -12.93 6.69
CA LEU A 87 -7.99 -13.95 6.32
C LEU A 87 -7.60 -14.66 5.02
N THR A 88 -7.08 -13.93 4.04
CA THR A 88 -6.65 -14.50 2.76
C THR A 88 -5.47 -15.45 2.93
N VAL A 89 -4.47 -15.08 3.74
CA VAL A 89 -3.33 -15.95 4.09
C VAL A 89 -3.82 -17.24 4.78
N ALA A 90 -4.74 -17.10 5.74
CA ALA A 90 -5.28 -18.23 6.49
C ALA A 90 -6.07 -19.22 5.62
N LEU A 91 -6.74 -18.73 4.56
CA LEU A 91 -7.49 -19.56 3.61
C LEU A 91 -6.62 -20.18 2.52
N ALA A 92 -5.42 -19.65 2.29
CA ALA A 92 -4.47 -20.14 1.29
C ALA A 92 -3.46 -21.17 1.84
N SER A 93 -3.41 -21.32 3.16
CA SER A 93 -2.59 -22.30 3.91
C SER A 93 -3.32 -23.62 4.09
#